data_AF-A0A0P9NZ96-F1
#
_entry.id   AF-A0A0P9NZ96-F1
#
_cell.length_a   1.000
_cell.length_b   1.000
_cell.length_c   1.000
_cell.angle_alpha   90.00
_cell.angle_beta   90.00
_cell.angle_gamma   90.00
#
_symmetry.space_group_name_H-M   'P 1'
#
loop_
_entity.id
_entity.type
_entity.pdbx_description
1 polymer ?
#
loop_
_entity_poly.entity_id
_entity_poly.type
_entity_poly.pdbx_seq_one_letter_code
_entity_poly.pdbx_strand_id
1 'polypeptide(L)'
;MVAENLKSRQGAALAAEQLVSVGAEDFMSRLRELAAVDVLRAYRQQSERLRDEELSKAQRMLANGSNAEDVLIQLARGLTNKLLHAPSVQLKKLSAEGRVDALAMAQELFALGEGSTDKTPQ
;
A
#
# COMPACT_ATOMS: atom_id res chain seq x y z
N MET A 1 42.34 -29.00 -29.23
CA MET A 1 40.95 -29.39 -29.61
C MET A 1 40.08 -29.83 -28.44
N VAL A 2 40.35 -30.93 -27.70
CA VAL A 2 39.42 -31.39 -26.64
C VAL A 2 39.33 -30.44 -25.43
N ALA A 3 40.47 -29.89 -24.98
CA ALA A 3 40.52 -28.94 -23.85
C ALA A 3 39.84 -27.60 -24.15
N GLU A 4 39.92 -27.10 -25.39
CA GLU A 4 39.20 -25.89 -25.83
C GLU A 4 37.69 -26.12 -25.86
N ASN A 5 37.24 -27.30 -26.28
CA ASN A 5 35.82 -27.65 -26.29
C ASN A 5 35.24 -27.70 -24.86
N LEU A 6 36.01 -28.24 -23.90
CA LEU A 6 35.63 -28.29 -22.50
C LEU A 6 35.56 -26.87 -21.88
N LYS A 7 36.56 -26.03 -22.14
CA LYS A 7 36.59 -24.63 -21.67
C LYS A 7 35.45 -23.80 -22.28
N SER A 8 35.14 -24.03 -23.55
CA SER A 8 34.00 -23.40 -24.22
C SER A 8 32.66 -23.84 -23.63
N ARG A 9 32.49 -25.13 -23.32
CA ARG A 9 31.28 -25.65 -22.66
C ARG A 9 31.11 -25.11 -21.25
N GLN A 10 32.19 -25.00 -20.48
CA GLN A 10 32.15 -24.39 -19.15
C GLN A 10 31.80 -22.90 -19.22
N GLY A 11 32.38 -22.15 -20.16
CA GLY A 11 32.02 -20.74 -20.37
C GLY A 11 30.56 -20.55 -20.79
N ALA A 12 30.04 -21.42 -21.66
CA ALA A 12 28.64 -21.41 -22.05
C ALA A 12 27.69 -21.77 -20.90
N ALA A 13 28.08 -22.74 -20.05
CA ALA A 13 27.31 -23.10 -18.86
C ALA A 13 27.24 -21.95 -17.84
N LEU A 14 28.38 -21.29 -17.58
CA LEU A 14 28.44 -20.09 -16.72
C LEU A 14 27.57 -18.94 -17.26
N ALA A 15 27.61 -18.70 -18.57
CA ALA A 15 26.76 -17.69 -19.20
C ALA A 15 25.27 -18.05 -19.08
N ALA A 16 24.92 -19.33 -19.22
CA ALA A 16 23.56 -19.80 -19.03
C ALA A 16 23.10 -19.64 -17.57
N GLU A 17 23.94 -19.96 -16.60
CA GLU A 17 23.65 -19.76 -15.16
C GLU A 17 23.42 -18.28 -14.82
N GLN A 18 24.24 -17.38 -15.38
CA GLN A 18 24.05 -15.94 -15.21
C GLN A 18 22.73 -15.45 -15.81
N LEU A 19 22.38 -15.89 -17.02
CA LEU A 19 21.10 -15.55 -17.65
C LEU A 19 19.90 -16.05 -16.82
N VAL A 20 20.00 -17.26 -16.26
CA VAL A 20 18.97 -17.82 -15.38
C VAL A 20 18.86 -17.01 -14.09
N SER A 21 19.97 -16.60 -13.46
CA SER A 21 19.95 -15.78 -12.25
C SER A 21 19.24 -14.45 -12.48
N VAL A 22 19.61 -13.74 -13.56
CA VAL A 22 18.98 -12.46 -13.93
C VAL A 22 17.50 -12.64 -14.22
N GLY A 23 17.13 -13.70 -14.95
CA GLY A 23 15.72 -14.00 -15.25
C GLY A 23 14.91 -14.33 -13.99
N ALA A 24 15.51 -15.02 -13.02
CA ALA A 24 14.87 -15.34 -11.74
C ALA A 24 14.67 -14.08 -10.88
N GLU A 25 15.65 -13.18 -10.84
CA GLU A 25 15.54 -11.90 -10.12
C GLU A 25 14.42 -11.02 -10.70
N ASP A 26 14.36 -10.89 -12.02
CA ASP A 26 13.32 -10.12 -12.72
C ASP A 26 11.93 -10.73 -12.52
N PHE A 27 11.80 -12.05 -12.60
CA PHE A 27 10.54 -12.74 -12.29
C PHE A 27 10.08 -12.48 -10.85
N MET A 28 10.99 -12.57 -9.88
CA MET A 28 10.68 -12.30 -8.48
C MET A 28 10.31 -10.83 -8.23
N SER A 29 10.89 -9.89 -8.99
CA SER A 29 10.48 -8.48 -8.96
C SER A 29 9.04 -8.31 -9.42
N ARG A 30 8.70 -8.87 -10.58
CA ARG A 30 7.33 -8.84 -11.13
C ARG A 30 6.32 -9.48 -10.18
N LEU A 31 6.68 -10.57 -9.50
CA LEU A 31 5.82 -11.21 -8.50
C LEU A 31 5.56 -10.30 -7.29
N ARG A 32 6.57 -9.56 -6.80
CA ARG A 32 6.41 -8.58 -5.70
C ARG A 32 5.52 -7.41 -6.11
N GLU A 33 5.66 -6.92 -7.34
CA GLU A 33 4.81 -5.84 -7.87
C GLU A 33 3.33 -6.23 -7.88
N LEU A 34 3.01 -7.47 -8.32
CA LEU A 34 1.64 -7.99 -8.30
C LEU A 34 1.06 -8.03 -6.88
N ALA A 35 1.84 -8.47 -5.89
CA ALA A 35 1.40 -8.53 -4.49
C ALA A 35 1.06 -7.13 -3.94
N ALA A 36 1.86 -6.11 -4.27
CA ALA A 36 1.57 -4.73 -3.87
C ALA A 36 0.27 -4.20 -4.50
N VAL A 37 0.02 -4.54 -5.77
CA VAL A 37 -1.21 -4.17 -6.48
C VAL A 37 -2.45 -4.76 -5.81
N ASP A 38 -2.40 -6.02 -5.38
CA ASP A 38 -3.53 -6.68 -4.72
C ASP A 38 -3.87 -6.05 -3.36
N VAL A 39 -2.85 -5.72 -2.55
CA VAL A 39 -3.04 -5.00 -1.28
C VAL A 39 -3.68 -3.64 -1.52
N LEU A 40 -3.17 -2.87 -2.49
CA LEU A 40 -3.71 -1.55 -2.82
C LEU A 40 -5.15 -1.63 -3.32
N ARG A 41 -5.47 -2.63 -4.16
CA ARG A 41 -6.82 -2.87 -4.65
C ARG A 41 -7.77 -3.19 -3.50
N ALA A 42 -7.38 -4.09 -2.60
CA ALA A 42 -8.19 -4.45 -1.45
C ALA A 42 -8.46 -3.25 -0.53
N TYR A 43 -7.44 -2.43 -0.26
CA TYR A 43 -7.57 -1.23 0.54
C TYR A 43 -8.53 -0.21 -0.10
N ARG A 44 -8.37 0.08 -1.40
CA ARG A 44 -9.27 0.99 -2.14
C ARG A 44 -10.73 0.51 -2.10
N GLN A 45 -10.96 -0.76 -2.38
CA GLN A 45 -12.31 -1.33 -2.31
C GLN A 45 -12.92 -1.24 -0.92
N GLN A 46 -12.13 -1.44 0.14
CA GLN A 46 -12.60 -1.25 1.51
C GLN A 46 -12.97 0.22 1.78
N SER A 47 -12.12 1.17 1.37
CA SER A 47 -12.39 2.60 1.53
C SER A 47 -13.64 3.05 0.78
N GLU A 48 -13.84 2.56 -0.45
CA GLU A 48 -15.03 2.85 -1.26
C GLU A 48 -16.30 2.33 -0.61
N ARG A 49 -16.29 1.09 -0.06
CA ARG A 49 -17.44 0.56 0.69
C ARG A 49 -17.80 1.44 1.88
N LEU A 50 -16.80 1.87 2.67
CA LEU A 50 -17.03 2.75 3.82
C LEU A 50 -17.59 4.12 3.40
N ARG A 51 -17.10 4.68 2.29
CA ARG A 51 -17.63 5.92 1.69
C ARG A 51 -19.10 5.75 1.32
N ASP A 52 -19.44 4.68 0.61
CA ASP A 52 -20.80 4.46 0.10
C ASP A 52 -21.81 4.24 1.24
N GLU A 53 -21.39 3.55 2.30
CA GLU A 53 -22.18 3.39 3.53
C GLU A 53 -22.49 4.73 4.21
N GLU A 54 -21.47 5.56 4.46
CA GLU A 54 -21.66 6.84 5.13
C GLU A 54 -22.44 7.83 4.25
N LEU A 55 -22.21 7.81 2.94
CA LEU A 55 -22.97 8.61 1.98
C LEU A 55 -24.44 8.22 1.96
N SER A 56 -24.74 6.92 1.92
CA SER A 56 -26.12 6.42 1.99
C SER A 56 -26.83 6.84 3.28
N LYS A 57 -26.11 6.83 4.41
CA LYS A 57 -26.65 7.32 5.69
C LYS A 57 -26.94 8.83 5.63
N ALA A 58 -26.02 9.63 5.11
CA ALA A 58 -26.19 11.07 4.94
C ALA A 58 -27.38 11.41 4.03
N GLN A 59 -27.51 10.73 2.89
CA GLN A 59 -28.63 10.90 1.95
C GLN A 59 -29.97 10.61 2.62
N ARG A 60 -30.06 9.55 3.44
CA ARG A 60 -31.28 9.24 4.20
C ARG A 60 -31.63 10.34 5.21
N MET A 61 -30.64 10.90 5.90
CA MET A 61 -30.87 12.01 6.83
C MET A 61 -31.39 13.26 6.14
N LEU A 62 -30.81 13.61 4.98
CA LEU A 62 -31.26 14.74 4.16
C LEU A 62 -32.69 14.52 3.66
N ALA A 63 -32.99 13.32 3.15
CA ALA A 63 -34.34 12.96 2.70
C ALA A 63 -35.39 13.06 3.83
N ASN A 64 -34.96 12.82 5.07
CA ASN A 64 -35.79 12.94 6.26
C ASN A 64 -35.88 14.39 6.80
N GLY A 65 -35.33 15.38 6.08
CA GLY A 65 -35.41 16.80 6.45
C GLY A 65 -34.38 17.25 7.49
N SER A 66 -33.33 16.47 7.74
CA SER A 66 -32.23 16.92 8.62
C SER A 66 -31.51 18.12 8.01
N ASN A 67 -30.95 18.99 8.85
CA ASN A 67 -30.15 20.13 8.40
C ASN A 67 -28.93 19.65 7.59
N ALA A 68 -28.70 20.24 6.42
CA ALA A 68 -27.64 19.78 5.52
C ALA A 68 -26.23 20.00 6.07
N GLU A 69 -25.98 21.09 6.80
CA GLU A 69 -24.69 21.40 7.39
C GLU A 69 -24.31 20.35 8.44
N ASP A 70 -25.25 20.00 9.33
CA ASP A 70 -25.06 18.98 10.34
C ASP A 70 -24.77 17.60 9.71
N VAL A 71 -25.50 17.25 8.65
CA VAL A 71 -25.32 15.98 7.94
C VAL A 71 -23.94 15.91 7.28
N LEU A 72 -23.47 16.99 6.66
CA LEU A 72 -22.14 17.03 6.04
C LEU A 72 -21.02 16.91 7.09
N ILE A 73 -21.15 17.58 8.23
CA ILE A 73 -20.23 17.45 9.36
C ILE A 73 -20.20 16.00 9.87
N GLN A 74 -21.38 15.37 10.00
CA GLN A 74 -21.47 14.00 10.45
C GLN A 74 -20.86 13.01 9.45
N LEU A 75 -21.10 13.19 8.16
CA LEU A 75 -20.50 12.40 7.08
C LEU A 75 -18.97 12.49 7.12
N ALA A 76 -18.43 13.71 7.18
CA ALA A 76 -16.99 13.93 7.18
C ALA A 76 -16.32 13.24 8.39
N ARG A 77 -16.92 13.42 9.59
CA ARG A 77 -16.42 12.77 10.82
C ARG A 77 -16.57 11.26 10.77
N GLY A 78 -17.72 10.75 10.36
CA GLY A 78 -18.03 9.32 10.30
C GLY A 78 -17.10 8.58 9.35
N LEU A 79 -16.91 9.12 8.14
CA LEU A 79 -16.03 8.55 7.14
C LEU A 79 -14.56 8.56 7.60
N THR A 80 -14.08 9.70 8.13
CA THR A 80 -12.70 9.82 8.62
C THR A 80 -12.43 8.82 9.74
N ASN A 81 -13.34 8.72 10.72
CA ASN A 81 -13.20 7.79 11.84
C ASN A 81 -13.19 6.33 11.36
N LYS A 82 -14.09 5.96 10.44
CA LYS A 82 -14.14 4.61 9.88
C LYS A 82 -12.88 4.24 9.10
N LEU A 83 -12.37 5.16 8.27
CA LEU A 83 -11.14 4.96 7.50
C LEU A 83 -9.91 4.79 8.40
N LEU A 84 -9.82 5.58 9.47
CA LEU A 84 -8.65 5.59 10.36
C LEU A 84 -8.69 4.53 11.45
N HIS A 85 -9.85 3.94 11.75
CA HIS A 85 -9.98 2.99 12.87
C HIS A 85 -9.03 1.78 12.74
N ALA A 86 -9.11 1.03 11.64
CA ALA A 86 -8.29 -0.17 11.46
C ALA A 86 -6.77 0.14 11.41
N PRO A 87 -6.30 1.14 10.63
CA PRO A 87 -4.91 1.56 10.67
C PRO A 87 -4.43 1.99 12.06
N SER A 88 -5.22 2.76 12.79
CA SER A 88 -4.87 3.24 14.13
C SER A 88 -4.73 2.08 15.12
N VAL A 89 -5.64 1.10 15.07
CA VAL A 89 -5.58 -0.10 15.91
C VAL A 89 -4.33 -0.91 15.58
N GLN A 90 -4.02 -1.10 14.29
CA GLN A 90 -2.87 -1.87 13.87
C GLN A 90 -1.54 -1.20 14.25
N LEU A 91 -1.43 0.13 14.09
CA LEU A 91 -0.27 0.90 14.54
C LEU A 91 -0.03 0.77 16.04
N LYS A 92 -1.09 0.89 16.85
CA LYS A 92 -1.01 0.71 18.31
C LYS A 92 -0.52 -0.70 18.67
N LYS A 93 -1.01 -1.73 17.96
CA LYS A 93 -0.58 -3.11 18.15
C LYS A 93 0.90 -3.30 17.81
N LEU A 94 1.35 -2.81 16.65
CA LEU A 94 2.76 -2.87 16.24
C LEU A 94 3.68 -2.19 17.26
N SER A 95 3.25 -1.04 17.80
CA SER A 95 3.98 -0.34 18.85
C SER A 95 4.04 -1.13 20.16
N ALA A 96 2.94 -1.74 20.59
CA ALA A 96 2.89 -2.55 21.81
C ALA A 96 3.75 -3.82 21.69
N GLU A 97 3.86 -4.38 20.49
CA GLU A 97 4.71 -5.54 20.18
C GLU A 97 6.20 -5.17 19.99
N GLY A 98 6.59 -3.89 20.10
CA GLY A 98 7.97 -3.44 19.94
C GLY A 98 8.49 -3.55 18.50
N ARG A 99 7.61 -3.62 17.50
CA ARG A 99 7.98 -3.79 16.09
C ARG A 99 8.36 -2.48 15.42
N VAL A 100 9.51 -1.93 15.81
CA VAL A 100 10.01 -0.62 15.36
C VAL A 100 10.12 -0.54 13.82
N ASP A 101 10.65 -1.56 13.16
CA ASP A 101 10.78 -1.59 11.68
C ASP A 101 9.41 -1.49 10.98
N ALA A 102 8.39 -2.13 11.55
CA ALA A 102 7.03 -2.06 11.02
C ALA A 102 6.40 -0.68 11.20
N LEU A 103 6.76 0.04 12.26
CA LEU A 103 6.34 1.43 12.45
C LEU A 103 7.03 2.37 11.46
N ALA A 104 8.32 2.18 11.19
CA ALA A 104 9.05 2.96 10.18
C ALA A 104 8.44 2.76 8.77
N MET A 105 8.20 1.51 8.37
CA MET A 105 7.50 1.21 7.10
C MET A 105 6.10 1.84 7.04
N ALA A 106 5.37 1.88 8.16
CA ALA A 106 4.06 2.53 8.19
C ALA A 106 4.16 4.05 8.07
N GLN A 107 5.18 4.68 8.66
CA GLN A 107 5.44 6.12 8.47
C GLN A 107 5.76 6.44 7.01
N GLU A 108 6.55 5.61 6.33
CA GLU A 108 6.81 5.74 4.89
C GLU A 108 5.54 5.56 4.07
N LEU A 109 4.73 4.53 4.35
CA LEU A 109 3.47 4.26 3.66
C LEU A 109 2.49 5.43 3.78
N PHE A 110 2.42 6.06 4.96
CA PHE A 110 1.57 7.24 5.20
C PHE A 110 2.26 8.57 4.85
N ALA A 111 3.47 8.54 4.31
CA ALA A 111 4.27 9.72 4.00
C ALA A 111 4.43 10.70 5.18
N LEU A 112 4.68 10.16 6.37
CA LEU A 112 4.81 10.91 7.64
C LEU A 112 6.28 11.21 8.05
N GLY A 113 7.26 10.83 7.23
CA GLY A 113 8.69 11.12 7.42
C GLY A 113 9.11 12.44 6.74
N GLU A 114 10.05 13.16 7.38
CA GLU A 114 10.57 14.50 7.03
C GLU A 114 10.45 14.91 5.54
N GLY A 115 9.55 15.87 5.25
CA GLY A 115 9.40 16.40 3.89
C GLY A 115 8.15 17.20 3.56
N SER A 116 7.12 17.26 4.41
CA SER A 116 6.02 18.22 4.20
C SER A 116 6.37 19.61 4.73
N THR A 117 7.51 20.16 4.27
CA THR A 117 7.61 21.60 4.09
C THR A 117 6.92 21.93 2.77
N ASP A 118 5.60 22.03 2.81
CA ASP A 118 4.89 22.79 1.80
C ASP A 118 5.21 24.27 2.05
N LYS A 119 6.38 24.71 1.54
CA LYS A 119 6.61 26.11 1.25
C LYS A 119 5.70 26.41 0.06
N THR A 120 4.53 26.96 0.36
CA THR A 120 3.66 27.60 -0.63
C THR A 120 4.53 28.54 -1.51
N PRO A 121 4.64 28.32 -2.83
CA PRO A 121 5.14 29.35 -3.72
C PRO A 121 4.07 30.44 -3.85
N GLN A 122 4.55 31.68 -3.85
CA GLN A 122 3.82 32.97 -3.87
C GLN A 122 2.55 33.01 -4.72
#